data_AF-C6TBF1-F1
#
_entry.id   AF-C6TBF1-F1
#
_cell.length_a   1.000
_cell.length_b   1.000
_cell.length_c   1.000
_cell.angle_alpha   90.00
_cell.angle_beta   90.00
_cell.angle_gamma   90.00
#
_symmetry.space_group_name_H-M   'P 1'
#
loop_
_entity.id
_entity.type
_entity.pdbx_description
1 polymer ?
#
loop_
_entity_poly.entity_id
_entity_poly.type
_entity_poly.pdbx_seq_one_letter_code
_entity_poly.pdbx_strand_id
1 'polypeptide(L)'
;MRSKRSRSELEKPQSPFLTLDMVDKFMSLALPLGSNKDHPIACPMGGGAPPLSGLKLPPILLCLAEMDLIFDTEMEYNEAMKKANKDVELFVNKGATHSFYLNKIAVDMDPNTGAQTEALIARIKEFIEQH
;
A
#
# COMPACT_ATOMS: atom_id res chain seq x y z
N MET A 1 7.77 3.26 -2.37
CA MET A 1 8.95 2.35 -2.38
C MET A 1 10.21 3.18 -2.27
N ARG A 2 11.33 2.61 -1.79
CA ARG A 2 12.58 3.35 -1.57
C ARG A 2 13.70 2.90 -2.49
N SER A 3 14.77 3.70 -2.58
CA SER A 3 16.00 3.30 -3.29
C SER A 3 16.68 2.10 -2.62
N LYS A 4 16.50 1.93 -1.30
CA LYS A 4 16.93 0.76 -0.54
C LYS A 4 15.73 -0.15 -0.27
N ARG A 5 15.89 -1.46 -0.46
CA ARG A 5 14.85 -2.46 -0.14
C ARG A 5 14.48 -2.43 1.34
N SER A 6 13.18 -2.46 1.60
CA SER A 6 12.61 -2.70 2.92
C SER A 6 12.74 -4.17 3.34
N ARG A 7 12.38 -4.49 4.58
CA ARG A 7 12.38 -5.87 5.07
C ARG A 7 11.28 -6.68 4.38
N SER A 8 10.10 -6.09 4.20
CA SER A 8 8.99 -6.71 3.48
C SER A 8 9.36 -7.10 2.05
N GLU A 9 10.08 -6.25 1.31
CA GLU A 9 10.54 -6.58 -0.05
C GLU A 9 11.53 -7.76 -0.07
N LEU A 10 12.23 -8.04 1.02
CA LEU A 10 13.21 -9.13 1.11
C LEU A 10 12.61 -10.45 1.64
N GLU A 11 11.59 -10.36 2.50
CA GLU A 11 11.07 -11.53 3.23
C GLU A 11 9.68 -11.99 2.73
N LYS A 12 8.87 -11.12 2.14
CA LYS A 12 7.50 -11.46 1.74
C LYS A 12 7.48 -12.21 0.41
N PRO A 13 6.48 -13.09 0.21
CA PRO A 13 6.40 -13.89 -1.00
C PRO A 13 6.07 -13.01 -2.21
N GLN A 14 6.72 -13.31 -3.34
CA GLN A 14 6.28 -12.80 -4.64
C GLN A 14 5.03 -13.57 -5.09
N SER A 15 4.17 -12.92 -5.86
CA SER A 15 2.92 -13.51 -6.36
C SER A 15 2.71 -13.19 -7.84
N PRO A 16 1.76 -13.85 -8.53
CA PRO A 16 1.43 -13.50 -9.91
C PRO A 16 1.01 -12.03 -10.12
N PHE A 17 0.53 -11.35 -9.07
CA PHE A 17 0.12 -9.95 -9.13
C PHE A 17 1.24 -8.97 -8.83
N LEU A 18 2.32 -9.40 -8.17
CA LEU A 18 3.46 -8.53 -7.86
C LEU A 18 4.74 -9.32 -7.63
N THR A 19 5.76 -8.95 -8.38
CA THR A 19 7.16 -9.38 -8.21
C THR A 19 8.05 -8.17 -7.94
N LEU A 20 9.25 -8.38 -7.42
CA LEU A 20 10.24 -7.30 -7.23
C LEU A 20 10.66 -6.68 -8.57
N ASP A 21 10.75 -7.50 -9.61
CA ASP A 21 11.06 -7.04 -10.97
C ASP A 21 9.94 -6.15 -11.53
N MET A 22 8.67 -6.52 -11.29
CA MET A 22 7.52 -5.69 -11.68
C MET A 22 7.54 -4.35 -10.94
N VAL A 23 7.79 -4.38 -9.62
CA VAL A 23 7.98 -3.19 -8.78
C VAL A 23 9.04 -2.26 -9.38
N ASP A 24 10.22 -2.78 -9.69
CA ASP A 24 11.32 -1.99 -10.25
C ASP A 24 10.97 -1.44 -11.62
N LYS A 25 10.35 -2.26 -12.46
CA LYS A 25 9.96 -1.88 -13.81
C LYS A 25 8.91 -0.79 -13.78
N PHE A 26 7.85 -0.93 -12.98
CA PHE A 26 6.81 0.08 -12.85
C PHE A 26 7.38 1.41 -12.34
N MET A 27 8.28 1.39 -11.36
CA MET A 27 8.94 2.62 -10.90
C MET A 27 9.84 3.24 -11.99
N SER A 28 10.58 2.43 -12.75
CA SER A 28 11.41 2.94 -13.85
C SER A 28 10.59 3.59 -14.97
N LEU A 29 9.35 3.14 -15.19
CA LEU A 29 8.44 3.66 -16.20
C LEU A 29 7.65 4.87 -15.72
N ALA A 30 7.31 4.92 -14.43
CA ALA A 30 6.47 5.97 -13.86
C ALA A 30 7.23 7.24 -13.47
N LEU A 31 8.53 7.14 -13.20
CA LEU A 31 9.33 8.25 -12.69
C LEU A 31 10.02 9.05 -13.81
N PRO A 32 10.26 10.36 -13.60
CA PRO A 32 10.98 11.17 -14.56
C PRO A 32 12.39 10.60 -14.84
N LEU A 33 12.85 10.74 -16.08
CA LEU A 33 14.18 10.29 -16.47
C LEU A 33 15.27 10.90 -15.57
N GLY A 34 16.21 10.07 -15.12
CA GLY A 34 17.28 10.46 -14.19
C GLY A 34 16.86 10.51 -12.71
N SER A 35 15.60 10.28 -12.38
CA SER A 35 15.13 10.19 -11.00
C SER A 35 15.35 8.80 -10.39
N ASN A 36 15.34 8.73 -9.06
CA ASN A 36 15.32 7.49 -8.30
C ASN A 36 14.00 7.35 -7.52
N LYS A 37 13.85 6.26 -6.76
CA LYS A 37 12.63 5.96 -5.99
C LYS A 37 12.39 6.91 -4.80
N ASP A 38 13.32 7.80 -4.47
CA ASP A 38 13.12 8.83 -3.45
C ASP A 38 12.43 10.08 -4.02
N HIS A 39 12.14 10.10 -5.33
CA HIS A 39 11.34 11.14 -5.97
C HIS A 39 9.92 11.21 -5.37
N PRO A 40 9.33 12.42 -5.15
CA PRO A 40 8.05 12.58 -4.46
C PRO A 40 6.86 11.78 -5.01
N ILE A 41 6.89 11.47 -6.31
CA ILE A 41 5.89 10.61 -6.97
C ILE A 41 5.88 9.19 -6.37
N ALA A 42 7.04 8.59 -6.13
CA ALA A 42 7.15 7.26 -5.53
C ALA A 42 7.16 7.30 -3.99
N CYS A 43 7.53 8.45 -3.44
CA CYS A 43 7.77 8.64 -2.03
C CYS A 43 7.19 9.98 -1.50
N PRO A 44 5.88 10.04 -1.25
CA PRO A 44 5.19 11.26 -0.83
C PRO A 44 5.53 11.72 0.60
N MET A 45 6.18 10.87 1.41
CA MET A 45 6.65 11.16 2.77
C MET A 45 8.17 11.36 2.85
N GLY A 46 8.87 11.39 1.71
CA GLY A 46 10.32 11.57 1.64
C GLY A 46 10.73 13.04 1.76
N GLY A 47 12.01 13.30 2.04
CA GLY A 47 12.52 14.67 2.22
C GLY A 47 12.41 15.56 0.97
N GLY A 48 12.23 14.98 -0.22
CA GLY A 48 11.98 15.73 -1.45
C GLY A 48 10.52 16.15 -1.66
N ALA A 49 9.58 15.62 -0.86
CA ALA A 49 8.16 15.91 -0.98
C ALA A 49 7.75 17.12 -0.11
N PRO A 50 6.70 17.87 -0.48
CA PRO A 50 6.14 18.90 0.39
C PRO A 50 5.72 18.33 1.75
N PRO A 51 5.83 19.10 2.85
CA PRO A 51 5.41 18.62 4.16
C PRO A 51 3.93 18.25 4.19
N LEU A 52 3.64 17.01 4.59
CA LEU A 52 2.27 16.52 4.73
C LEU A 52 1.43 17.41 5.67
N SER A 53 2.03 17.95 6.73
CA SER A 53 1.34 18.79 7.72
C SER A 53 0.60 19.98 7.10
N GLY A 54 1.14 20.59 6.04
CA GLY A 54 0.53 21.73 5.35
C GLY A 54 -0.63 21.38 4.42
N LEU A 55 -0.86 20.09 4.13
CA LEU A 55 -1.88 19.66 3.18
C LEU A 55 -3.27 19.58 3.82
N LYS A 56 -4.30 20.02 3.11
CA LYS A 56 -5.71 19.79 3.47
C LYS A 56 -6.16 18.52 2.75
N LEU A 57 -6.17 17.40 3.47
CA LEU A 57 -6.59 16.10 2.95
C LEU A 57 -7.92 15.70 3.61
N PRO A 58 -8.82 15.01 2.88
CA PRO A 58 -9.98 14.38 3.50
C PRO A 58 -9.54 13.23 4.42
N PRO A 59 -10.45 12.64 5.21
CA PRO A 59 -10.23 11.35 5.85
C PRO A 59 -9.77 10.30 4.84
N ILE A 60 -8.83 9.43 5.24
CA ILE A 60 -8.27 8.39 4.38
C ILE A 60 -8.37 7.03 5.04
N LEU A 61 -9.02 6.08 4.38
CA LEU A 61 -8.87 4.66 4.68
C LEU A 61 -7.68 4.10 3.90
N LEU A 62 -6.64 3.66 4.62
CA LEU A 62 -5.48 2.99 4.05
C LEU A 62 -5.60 1.47 4.25
N CYS A 63 -5.80 0.74 3.16
CA CYS A 63 -5.92 -0.71 3.16
C CYS A 63 -4.62 -1.37 2.72
N LEU A 64 -4.06 -2.25 3.55
CA LEU A 64 -2.83 -2.99 3.29
C LEU A 64 -3.09 -4.50 3.26
N ALA A 65 -2.27 -5.23 2.52
CA ALA A 65 -2.22 -6.68 2.57
C ALA A 65 -0.98 -7.13 3.38
N GLU A 66 -1.16 -7.94 4.42
CA GLU A 66 -0.07 -8.30 5.36
C GLU A 66 1.13 -8.97 4.69
N MET A 67 0.92 -9.67 3.58
CA MET A 67 1.95 -10.39 2.84
C MET A 67 2.41 -9.63 1.58
N ASP A 68 2.12 -8.34 1.49
CA ASP A 68 2.58 -7.49 0.37
C ASP A 68 4.09 -7.23 0.43
N LEU A 69 4.74 -7.23 -0.75
CA LEU A 69 6.15 -6.88 -0.88
C LEU A 69 6.42 -5.43 -0.44
N ILE A 70 5.45 -4.52 -0.59
CA ILE A 70 5.63 -3.10 -0.25
C ILE A 70 5.05 -2.68 1.10
N PHE A 71 4.63 -3.66 1.92
CA PHE A 71 3.96 -3.45 3.21
C PHE A 71 4.69 -2.46 4.12
N ASP A 72 6.02 -2.58 4.26
CA ASP A 72 6.78 -1.68 5.14
C ASP A 72 6.71 -0.23 4.64
N THR A 73 6.73 -0.02 3.32
CA THR A 73 6.65 1.34 2.76
C THR A 73 5.26 1.93 2.92
N GLU A 74 4.21 1.11 2.83
CA GLU A 74 2.83 1.54 3.10
C GLU A 74 2.64 1.89 4.58
N MET A 75 3.26 1.12 5.49
CA MET A 75 3.29 1.43 6.91
C MET A 75 4.06 2.72 7.22
N GLU A 76 5.21 2.97 6.57
CA GLU A 76 5.93 4.24 6.66
C GLU A 76 5.02 5.43 6.28
N TYR A 77 4.21 5.27 5.22
CA TYR A 77 3.30 6.32 4.77
C TYR A 77 2.21 6.58 5.82
N ASN A 78 1.59 5.53 6.36
CA ASN A 78 0.60 5.65 7.44
C ASN A 78 1.19 6.39 8.67
N GLU A 79 2.41 6.04 9.10
CA GLU A 79 3.03 6.70 10.25
C GLU A 79 3.40 8.16 9.96
N ALA A 80 3.81 8.48 8.73
CA ALA A 80 4.04 9.86 8.31
C ALA A 80 2.75 10.70 8.30
N MET A 81 1.63 10.11 7.88
CA MET A 81 0.30 10.73 7.89
C MET A 81 -0.18 11.02 9.32
N LYS A 82 -0.06 10.05 10.23
CA LYS A 82 -0.36 10.23 11.66
C LYS A 82 0.50 11.33 12.28
N LYS A 83 1.82 11.32 12.03
CA LYS A 83 2.75 12.35 12.52
C LYS A 83 2.40 13.75 12.02
N ALA A 84 1.82 13.84 10.81
CA ALA A 84 1.34 15.08 10.22
C ALA A 84 -0.09 15.48 10.67
N ASN A 85 -0.64 14.81 11.68
CA ASN A 85 -1.98 15.01 12.22
C ASN A 85 -3.07 14.94 11.15
N LYS A 86 -2.97 13.94 10.26
CA LYS A 86 -4.00 13.61 9.26
C LYS A 86 -4.94 12.55 9.79
N ASP A 87 -6.18 12.64 9.34
CA ASP A 87 -7.20 11.63 9.61
C ASP A 87 -6.96 10.42 8.70
N VAL A 88 -6.34 9.39 9.27
CA VAL A 88 -5.99 8.17 8.56
C VAL A 88 -6.39 6.95 9.38
N GLU A 89 -7.20 6.10 8.77
CA GLU A 89 -7.63 4.84 9.34
C GLU A 89 -6.89 3.70 8.63
N LEU A 90 -6.28 2.80 9.39
CA LEU A 90 -5.53 1.67 8.84
C LEU A 90 -6.36 0.39 8.91
N PHE A 91 -6.42 -0.34 7.80
CA PHE A 91 -7.00 -1.69 7.75
C PHE A 91 -6.02 -2.65 7.10
N VAL A 92 -5.70 -3.77 7.77
CA VAL A 92 -4.74 -4.76 7.29
C VAL A 92 -5.43 -6.10 7.08
N ASN A 93 -5.44 -6.57 5.84
CA ASN A 93 -5.92 -7.90 5.48
C ASN A 93 -4.86 -8.97 5.81
N LYS A 94 -5.17 -9.84 6.76
CA LYS A 94 -4.23 -10.85 7.28
C LYS A 94 -4.02 -11.99 6.28
N GLY A 95 -2.77 -12.42 6.12
CA GLY A 95 -2.37 -13.46 5.18
C GLY A 95 -2.58 -13.14 3.69
N ALA A 96 -3.12 -11.97 3.36
CA ALA A 96 -3.39 -11.56 1.99
C ALA A 96 -2.13 -11.03 1.31
N THR A 97 -1.98 -11.31 0.01
CA THR A 97 -0.91 -10.79 -0.85
C THR A 97 -1.38 -9.59 -1.67
N HIS A 98 -0.46 -8.94 -2.38
CA HIS A 98 -0.77 -7.79 -3.24
C HIS A 98 -1.94 -8.08 -4.18
N SER A 99 -2.93 -7.18 -4.22
CA SER A 99 -4.10 -7.28 -5.10
C SER A 99 -4.88 -8.61 -5.01
N PHE A 100 -4.89 -9.27 -3.84
CA PHE A 100 -5.54 -10.57 -3.64
C PHE A 100 -7.01 -10.61 -4.12
N TYR A 101 -7.74 -9.50 -3.96
CA TYR A 101 -9.15 -9.35 -4.35
C TYR A 101 -9.39 -9.39 -5.88
N LEU A 102 -8.34 -9.33 -6.71
CA LEU A 102 -8.45 -9.50 -8.17
C LEU A 102 -8.39 -10.97 -8.61
N ASN A 103 -8.01 -11.90 -7.72
CA ASN A 103 -7.95 -13.31 -8.04
C ASN A 103 -9.31 -13.98 -7.81
N LYS A 104 -10.24 -13.86 -8.77
CA LYS A 104 -11.61 -14.41 -8.63
C LYS A 104 -11.63 -15.88 -8.24
N ILE A 105 -10.73 -16.70 -8.79
CA ILE A 105 -10.65 -18.13 -8.45
C ILE A 105 -10.27 -18.31 -6.98
N ALA A 106 -9.27 -17.58 -6.48
CA ALA A 106 -8.90 -17.65 -5.07
C ALA A 106 -9.98 -17.07 -4.14
N VAL A 107 -10.65 -15.99 -4.55
CA VAL A 107 -11.79 -15.42 -3.79
C VAL A 107 -12.90 -16.45 -3.62
N ASP A 108 -13.18 -17.26 -4.65
CA ASP A 108 -14.24 -18.28 -4.58
C ASP A 108 -13.83 -19.56 -3.86
N MET A 109 -12.55 -19.94 -3.97
CA MET A 109 -12.09 -21.30 -3.62
C MET A 109 -11.22 -21.35 -2.35
N ASP A 110 -10.52 -20.26 -2.00
CA ASP A 110 -9.70 -20.18 -0.79
C ASP A 110 -10.46 -19.44 0.32
N PRO A 111 -10.84 -20.11 1.43
CA PRO A 111 -11.65 -19.50 2.48
C PRO A 111 -11.02 -18.25 3.10
N ASN A 112 -9.69 -18.20 3.21
CA ASN A 112 -9.01 -17.02 3.76
C ASN A 112 -9.12 -15.83 2.80
N THR A 113 -8.82 -16.02 1.52
CA THR A 113 -8.89 -14.97 0.49
C THR A 113 -10.32 -14.44 0.34
N GLY A 114 -11.32 -15.33 0.34
CA GLY A 114 -12.74 -14.95 0.35
C GLY A 114 -13.08 -14.07 1.55
N ALA A 115 -12.79 -14.55 2.77
CA ALA A 115 -13.06 -13.82 4.00
C ALA A 115 -12.34 -12.46 4.08
N GLN A 116 -11.08 -12.38 3.64
CA GLN A 116 -10.34 -11.11 3.59
C GLN A 116 -10.94 -10.14 2.56
N THR A 117 -11.49 -10.65 1.45
CA THR A 117 -12.10 -9.80 0.41
C THR A 117 -13.42 -9.23 0.92
N GLU A 118 -14.25 -10.05 1.56
CA GLU A 118 -15.47 -9.60 2.22
C GLU A 118 -15.18 -8.57 3.32
N ALA A 119 -14.17 -8.83 4.16
CA ALA A 119 -13.77 -7.90 5.22
C ALA A 119 -13.28 -6.56 4.67
N LEU A 120 -12.52 -6.56 3.57
CA LEU A 120 -12.08 -5.34 2.87
C LEU A 120 -13.28 -4.53 2.38
N ILE A 121 -14.22 -5.18 1.67
CA ILE A 121 -15.41 -4.51 1.14
C ILE A 121 -16.29 -3.95 2.27
N ALA A 122 -16.50 -4.73 3.34
CA ALA A 122 -17.26 -4.30 4.51
C ALA A 122 -16.63 -3.07 5.16
N ARG A 123 -15.30 -3.06 5.29
CA ARG A 123 -14.57 -1.94 5.88
C ARG A 123 -14.61 -0.67 5.04
N ILE A 124 -14.53 -0.80 3.72
CA ILE A 124 -14.69 0.33 2.78
C ILE A 124 -16.09 0.90 2.90
N LYS A 125 -17.12 0.05 2.94
CA LYS A 125 -18.51 0.48 3.11
C LYS A 125 -18.71 1.25 4.42
N GLU A 126 -18.22 0.71 5.54
CA GLU A 126 -18.28 1.37 6.84
C GLU A 126 -17.61 2.74 6.82
N PHE A 127 -16.44 2.86 6.21
CA PHE A 127 -15.73 4.14 6.08
C PHE A 127 -16.55 5.18 5.30
N ILE A 128 -17.18 4.78 4.19
CA ILE A 128 -18.03 5.67 3.39
C ILE A 128 -19.30 6.09 4.15
N GLU A 129 -19.82 5.24 5.03
CA GLU A 129 -21.01 5.58 5.84
C GLU A 129 -20.67 6.53 7.00
N GLN A 130 -19.42 6.56 7.45
CA GLN A 130 -18.95 7.38 8.58
C GLN A 130 -18.48 8.79 8.17
N HIS A 131 -18.13 9.02 6.91
CA HIS A 131 -17.52 10.25 6.39
C HIS A 131 -18.26 10.82 5.17
#